data_AF-A0A1V9ZXE2-F1
#
_entry.id   AF-A0A1V9ZXE2-F1
#
_cell.length_a   1.000
_cell.length_b   1.000
_cell.length_c   1.000
_cell.angle_alpha   90.00
_cell.angle_beta   90.00
_cell.angle_gamma   90.00
#
_symmetry.space_group_name_H-M   'P 1'
#
loop_
_entity.id
_entity.type
_entity.pdbx_description
1 polymer ?
#
loop_
_entity_poly.entity_id
_entity_poly.type
_entity_poly.pdbx_seq_one_letter_code
_entity_poly.pdbx_strand_id
1 'polypeptide(L)' 'MELPTDDIRFQIELEFIQCLASPSYLHHLAINRYFEDPTFLNYLSYLKYWKKPEYAKYIMHLSTRIDFS' A
#
# COMPACT_ATOMS: atom_id res chain seq x y z
N MET A 1 -2.88 -15.30 -20.33
CA MET A 1 -2.62 -14.24 -19.33
C MET A 1 -3.41 -14.64 -18.11
N GLU A 2 -2.78 -15.39 -17.20
CA GLU A 2 -3.41 -15.81 -15.93
C GLU A 2 -3.76 -14.52 -15.17
N LEU A 3 -5.05 -14.25 -14.98
CA LEU A 3 -5.46 -13.11 -14.18
C LEU A 3 -5.02 -13.37 -12.75
N PRO A 4 -4.32 -12.44 -12.08
CA PRO A 4 -3.94 -12.63 -10.69
C PRO A 4 -5.21 -12.83 -9.87
N THR A 5 -5.25 -13.92 -9.11
CA THR A 5 -6.28 -14.22 -8.12
C THR A 5 -6.42 -13.06 -7.14
N ASP A 6 -7.61 -12.86 -6.59
CA ASP A 6 -7.89 -11.72 -5.70
C ASP A 6 -6.94 -11.64 -4.49
N ASP A 7 -6.40 -12.79 -4.05
CA ASP A 7 -5.37 -12.86 -3.01
C ASP A 7 -4.06 -12.16 -3.39
N ILE A 8 -3.62 -12.32 -4.64
CA ILE A 8 -2.37 -11.73 -5.14
C ILE A 8 -2.52 -10.21 -5.23
N ARG A 9 -3.69 -9.73 -5.68
CA ARG A 9 -3.98 -8.30 -5.72
C ARG A 9 -3.91 -7.68 -4.32
N PHE A 10 -4.53 -8.35 -3.34
CA PHE A 10 -4.50 -7.90 -1.95
C PHE A 10 -3.08 -7.86 -1.39
N GLN A 11 -2.26 -8.88 -1.66
CA GLN A 11 -0.85 -8.90 -1.23
C GLN A 11 -0.04 -7.77 -1.86
N ILE A 12 -0.18 -7.53 -3.17
CA ILE A 12 0.50 -6.44 -3.87
C ILE A 12 0.08 -5.08 -3.31
N GLU A 13 -1.22 -4.88 -3.07
CA GLU A 13 -1.75 -3.65 -2.45
C GLU A 13 -1.21 -3.44 -1.04
N LEU A 14 -1.09 -4.51 -0.25
CA LEU A 14 -0.53 -4.47 1.10
C LEU A 14 0.96 -4.11 1.08
N GLU A 15 1.76 -4.73 0.21
CA GLU A 15 3.18 -4.37 0.02
C GLU A 15 3.32 -2.92 -0.45
N PHE A 16 2.47 -2.49 -1.38
CA PHE A 16 2.46 -1.13 -1.88
C PHE A 16 2.18 -0.10 -0.78
N ILE A 17 1.20 -0.37 0.11
CA ILE A 17 0.93 0.52 1.24
C ILE A 17 2.08 0.55 2.25
N GLN A 18 2.74 -0.58 2.49
CA GLN A 18 3.95 -0.61 3.32
C GLN A 18 5.07 0.24 2.70
N CYS A 19 5.26 0.17 1.38
CA CYS A 19 6.19 1.04 0.67
C CYS A 19 5.77 2.51 0.73
N LEU A 20 4.48 2.83 0.64
CA LEU A 20 3.97 4.19 0.79
C LEU A 20 4.22 4.78 2.18
N ALA A 21 4.38 3.95 3.22
CA ALA A 21 4.78 4.41 4.55
C ALA A 21 6.27 4.81 4.61
N SER A 22 7.08 4.42 3.63
CA SER A 22 8.50 4.78 3.55
C SER A 22 8.69 6.13 2.84
N PRO A 23 9.35 7.12 3.49
CA PRO A 23 9.58 8.44 2.90
C PRO A 23 10.47 8.38 1.64
N SER A 24 11.38 7.41 1.55
CA SER A 24 12.23 7.22 0.37
C SER A 24 11.42 6.83 -0.87
N TYR A 25 10.37 6.02 -0.69
CA TYR A 25 9.50 5.61 -1.79
C TYR A 25 8.59 6.75 -2.24
N LEU A 26 8.04 7.52 -1.31
CA LEU A 26 7.29 8.74 -1.61
C LEU A 26 8.14 9.75 -2.38
N HIS A 27 9.41 9.91 -2.01
CA HIS A 27 10.34 10.77 -2.73
C HIS A 27 10.56 10.30 -4.17
N HIS A 28 10.76 9.00 -4.37
CA HIS A 28 10.87 8.41 -5.72
C HIS A 28 9.60 8.64 -6.54
N LEU A 29 8.41 8.44 -5.95
CA LEU A 29 7.13 8.69 -6.62
C LEU A 29 6.98 10.17 -7.02
N ALA A 30 7.43 11.08 -6.15
CA ALA A 30 7.38 12.52 -6.41
C ALA A 30 8.30 12.93 -7.56
N ILE A 31 9.55 12.43 -7.58
CA ILE A 31 10.51 12.72 -8.65
C ILE A 31 9.99 12.22 -10.00
N ASN A 32 9.37 11.04 -10.03
CA ASN A 32 8.82 10.46 -11.25
C ASN A 32 7.45 11.04 -11.67
N ARG A 33 6.94 12.06 -10.95
CA ARG A 33 5.70 12.78 -11.27
C ARG A 33 4.45 11.90 -11.29
N TYR A 34 4.45 10.77 -10.56
CA TYR A 34 3.27 9.90 -10.47
C TYR A 34 2.07 10.59 -9.81
N PHE A 35 2.29 11.59 -8.96
CA PHE A 35 1.23 12.39 -8.36
C PHE A 35 0.52 13.34 -9.34
N GLU A 36 1.09 13.55 -10.54
CA GLU A 36 0.45 14.34 -11.61
C GLU A 36 -0.52 13.48 -12.44
N ASP A 37 -0.45 12.15 -12.35
CA ASP A 37 -1.32 11.24 -13.10
C ASP A 37 -2.67 11.06 -12.37
N PRO A 38 -3.80 11.46 -12.98
CA PRO A 38 -5.13 11.29 -12.37
C PRO A 38 -5.49 9.82 -12.14
N THR A 39 -4.93 8.90 -12.91
CA THR A 39 -5.10 7.45 -12.74
C THR A 39 -4.50 6.99 -11.42
N PHE A 40 -3.29 7.47 -11.11
CA PHE A 40 -2.61 7.16 -9.86
C PHE A 40 -3.32 7.79 -8.66
N LEU A 41 -3.82 9.03 -8.80
CA LEU A 41 -4.64 9.67 -7.77
C LEU A 41 -5.94 8.90 -7.50
N ASN A 42 -6.59 8.37 -8.53
CA ASN A 42 -7.77 7.53 -8.37
C ASN A 42 -7.43 6.21 -7.63
N TYR A 43 -6.28 5.61 -7.94
CA TYR A 43 -5.78 4.44 -7.23
C TYR A 43 -5.47 4.72 -5.75
N LEU A 44 -4.86 5.87 -5.42
CA LEU A 44 -4.67 6.30 -4.03
C LEU A 44 -6.01 6.51 -3.32
N SER A 45 -7.03 7.01 -4.03
CA SER A 45 -8.39 7.14 -3.48
C SER A 45 -9.00 5.78 -3.18
N TYR A 46 -8.82 4.81 -4.07
CA TYR A 46 -9.20 3.42 -3.83
C TYR A 46 -8.51 2.87 -2.57
N LEU A 47 -7.19 3.01 -2.45
CA LEU A 47 -6.42 2.54 -1.28
C LEU A 47 -6.86 3.16 0.07
N LYS A 48 -7.69 4.22 0.09
CA LYS A 48 -8.27 4.74 1.33
C LYS A 48 -9.15 3.71 2.07
N TYR A 49 -9.66 2.66 1.41
CA TYR A 49 -10.42 1.62 2.12
C TYR A 49 -9.58 0.91 3.19
N TRP A 50 -8.25 0.87 3.03
CA TRP A 50 -7.33 0.31 4.01
C TRP A 50 -7.30 1.09 5.34
N LYS A 51 -7.77 2.34 5.35
CA LYS A 51 -7.96 3.12 6.59
C LYS A 51 -9.07 2.57 7.48
N LYS A 52 -9.97 1.73 6.95
CA LYS A 52 -11.00 1.10 7.76
C LYS A 52 -10.36 0.14 8.78
N PRO A 53 -10.88 0.07 10.01
CA PRO A 53 -10.30 -0.75 11.08
C PRO A 53 -10.21 -2.25 10.72
N GLU A 54 -11.12 -2.72 9.87
CA GLU A 54 -11.15 -4.10 9.35
C GLU A 54 -9.87 -4.49 8.58
N TYR A 55 -9.28 -3.55 7.85
CA TYR A 55 -8.10 -3.75 7.01
C TYR A 55 -6.82 -3.18 7.64
N ALA A 56 -6.93 -2.14 8.47
CA ALA A 56 -5.80 -1.51 9.15
C ALA A 56 -4.98 -2.49 10.02
N LYS A 57 -5.63 -3.56 10.52
CA LYS A 57 -4.95 -4.64 11.28
C LYS A 57 -3.85 -5.33 10.48
N TYR A 58 -3.95 -5.41 9.15
CA TYR A 58 -2.95 -6.03 8.30
C TYR A 58 -1.74 -5.12 8.06
N ILE A 59 -1.93 -3.80 8.04
CA ILE A 59 -0.85 -2.81 7.88
C ILE A 59 -0.03 -2.68 9.17
N MET A 60 -0.71 -2.69 10.32
CA MET A 60 -0.06 -2.48 11.63
C MET A 60 0.65 -3.73 12.18
N HIS A 61 0.32 -4.93 11.67
CA HIS A 61 0.88 -6.20 12.16
C HIS A 61 2.42 -6.26 12.12
N LEU A 62 3.07 -5.43 11.29
CA LEU A 62 4.54 -5.33 11.21
C LEU A 62 5.18 -4.70 12.45
N SER A 63 4.47 -3.81 13.17
CA SER A 63 5.06 -3.09 14.29
C SER A 63 4.92 -3.82 15.63
N THR A 64 4.10 -4.87 15.72
CA THR A 64 3.89 -5.66 16.95
C THR A 64 4.61 -7.01 16.94
N ARG A 65 5.55 -7.23 16.01
CA ARG A 65 6.32 -8.48 15.88
C ARG A 65 7.82 -8.30 16.20
N ILE A 66 8.17 -7.26 16.94
CA ILE A 66 9.46 -7.10 17.61
C ILE A 66 9.11 -6.91 19.09
N ASP A 67 8.88 -8.01 19.83
CA ASP A 67 8.88 -8.12 21.31
C ASP A 67 8.34 -9.51 21.69
N PHE A 68 8.97 -10.56 21.17
CA PHE A 68 8.91 -11.91 21.75
C PHE A 68 10.26 -12.59 21.50
N SER A 69 11.29 -12.13 22.21
CA SER A 69 12.47 -12.94 22.55
C SER A 69 13.28 -12.25 23.64
#